data_AF-A0A7X9CF91-F1
#
_entry.id   AF-A0A7X9CF91-F1
#
_cell.length_a   1.000
_cell.length_b   1.000
_cell.length_c   1.000
_cell.angle_alpha   90.00
_cell.angle_beta   90.00
_cell.angle_gamma   90.00
#
_symmetry.space_group_name_H-M   'P 1'
#
loop_
_entity.id
_entity.type
_entity.pdbx_description
1 polymer ?
#
loop_
_entity_poly.entity_id
_entity_poly.type
_entity_poly.pdbx_seq_one_letter_code
_entity_poly.pdbx_strand_id
1 'polypeptide(L)'
;MKALITFKYTDEEMKTLENLGYDIIFEDERDFSFSENMEDVDALVCFNPFDKLDVAKLPNLKWIQLLSAGINQVPLEKIENQNIILTNNRGGYSIPIAEWTVMKILE
;
A
#
# COMPACT_ATOMS: atom_id res chain seq x y z
N MET A 1 12.48 -10.61 4.48
CA MET A 1 11.50 -10.11 3.51
C MET A 1 11.50 -8.61 3.63
N LYS A 2 11.60 -7.90 2.50
CA LYS A 2 11.72 -6.45 2.48
C LYS A 2 10.39 -5.81 2.09
N ALA A 3 9.91 -4.88 2.89
CA ALA A 3 8.61 -4.23 2.66
C ALA A 3 8.77 -2.72 2.51
N LEU A 4 8.20 -2.17 1.44
CA LEU A 4 8.03 -0.74 1.25
C LEU A 4 6.67 -0.32 1.79
N ILE A 5 6.66 0.61 2.74
CA ILE A 5 5.45 1.14 3.36
C ILE A 5 5.37 2.63 3.04
N THR A 6 4.28 3.08 2.42
CA THR A 6 4.10 4.49 2.03
C THR A 6 3.25 5.31 2.98
N PHE A 7 2.79 4.69 4.07
CA PHE A 7 1.98 5.32 5.11
C PHE A 7 2.60 5.13 6.48
N LYS A 8 2.74 6.21 7.24
CA LYS A 8 3.41 6.15 8.55
C LYS A 8 2.50 5.49 9.59
N TYR A 9 2.90 4.33 10.07
CA TYR A 9 2.36 3.72 11.30
C TYR A 9 3.01 4.35 12.53
N THR A 10 2.51 3.98 13.71
CA THR A 10 3.14 4.38 14.97
C THR A 10 4.55 3.79 15.07
N ASP A 11 5.46 4.47 15.78
CA ASP A 11 6.83 3.98 15.95
C ASP A 11 6.88 2.60 16.65
N GLU A 12 5.88 2.27 17.46
CA GLU A 12 5.73 0.97 18.11
C GLU A 12 5.33 -0.13 17.11
N GLU A 13 4.40 0.14 16.20
CA GLU A 13 4.01 -0.77 15.13
C GLU A 13 5.19 -1.02 14.17
N MET A 14 5.93 0.01 13.80
CA MET A 14 7.11 -0.12 12.94
C MET A 14 8.18 -1.00 13.59
N LYS A 15 8.49 -0.76 14.88
CA LYS A 15 9.40 -1.64 15.64
C LYS A 15 8.91 -3.08 15.75
N THR A 16 7.60 -3.27 15.86
CA THR A 16 7.02 -4.62 15.91
C THR A 16 7.27 -5.36 14.60
N LEU A 17 7.15 -4.69 13.46
CA LEU A 17 7.48 -5.27 12.16
C LEU A 17 8.97 -5.61 12.04
N GLU A 18 9.85 -4.71 12.45
CA GLU A 18 11.30 -4.96 12.46
C GLU A 18 11.67 -6.14 13.36
N ASN A 19 11.06 -6.24 14.54
CA ASN A 19 11.28 -7.34 15.50
C ASN A 19 10.80 -8.70 14.98
N LEU A 20 9.83 -8.72 14.06
CA LEU A 20 9.39 -9.93 13.35
C LEU A 20 10.37 -10.35 12.24
N GLY A 21 11.43 -9.56 11.99
CA GLY A 21 12.47 -9.85 11.01
C GLY A 21 12.20 -9.28 9.62
N TYR A 22 11.29 -8.29 9.51
CA TYR A 22 11.07 -7.57 8.26
C TYR A 22 12.07 -6.41 8.12
N ASP A 23 12.61 -6.25 6.91
CA ASP A 23 13.37 -5.06 6.54
C ASP A 23 12.39 -4.02 5.98
N ILE A 24 12.22 -2.92 6.70
CA ILE A 24 11.17 -1.94 6.41
C ILE A 24 11.80 -0.68 5.81
N ILE A 25 11.39 -0.35 4.58
CA ILE A 25 11.61 0.96 3.98
C ILE A 25 10.32 1.76 4.15
N PHE A 26 10.43 2.91 4.80
CA PHE A 26 9.33 3.87 4.88
C PHE A 26 9.63 5.07 3.98
N GLU A 27 8.71 5.36 3.07
CA GLU A 27 8.77 6.55 2.20
C GLU A 27 7.40 7.15 2.04
N ASP A 28 7.21 8.38 2.50
CA ASP A 28 5.91 9.01 2.54
C ASP A 28 5.33 9.21 1.14
N GLU A 29 4.11 8.73 0.91
CA GLU A 29 3.47 8.78 -0.40
C GLU A 29 3.36 10.21 -0.97
N ARG A 30 3.21 11.21 -0.11
CA ARG A 30 3.06 12.62 -0.50
C ARG A 30 4.29 13.15 -1.23
N ASP A 31 5.47 12.77 -0.74
CA ASP A 31 6.77 13.19 -1.24
C ASP A 31 7.53 12.04 -1.91
N PHE A 32 6.81 10.97 -2.30
CA PHE A 32 7.39 9.74 -2.79
C PHE A 32 8.36 9.98 -3.95
N SER A 33 9.56 9.42 -3.82
CA SER A 33 10.56 9.35 -4.87
C SER A 33 11.14 7.95 -4.91
N PHE A 34 11.26 7.39 -6.11
CA PHE A 34 11.85 6.07 -6.28
C PHE A 34 13.37 6.13 -6.09
N SER A 35 13.91 5.20 -5.32
CA SER A 35 15.35 5.01 -5.13
C SER A 35 15.76 3.55 -5.32
N GLU A 36 17.01 3.32 -5.72
CA GLU A 36 17.53 1.98 -6.07
C GLU A 36 17.46 0.97 -4.90
N ASN A 37 17.49 1.46 -3.66
CA ASN A 37 17.29 0.60 -2.48
C ASN A 37 15.88 -0.02 -2.38
N MET A 38 14.93 0.39 -3.22
CA MET A 38 13.58 -0.17 -3.27
C MET A 38 13.42 -1.30 -4.28
N GLU A 39 14.38 -1.52 -5.20
CA GLU A 39 14.23 -2.48 -6.31
C GLU A 39 14.01 -3.93 -5.83
N ASP A 40 14.58 -4.27 -4.68
CA ASP A 40 14.59 -5.62 -4.10
C ASP A 40 13.43 -5.88 -3.14
N VAL A 41 12.43 -4.98 -3.04
CA VAL A 41 11.28 -5.15 -2.15
C VAL A 41 10.41 -6.35 -2.56
N ASP A 42 9.97 -7.12 -1.57
CA ASP A 42 9.06 -8.26 -1.74
C ASP A 42 7.59 -7.84 -1.61
N ALA A 43 7.32 -6.77 -0.84
CA ALA A 43 5.97 -6.32 -0.50
C ALA A 43 5.84 -4.78 -0.55
N LEU A 44 4.68 -4.30 -0.95
CA LEU A 44 4.32 -2.88 -0.97
C LEU A 44 3.01 -2.65 -0.19
N VAL A 45 3.01 -1.75 0.78
CA VAL A 45 1.82 -1.32 1.52
C VAL A 45 1.58 0.16 1.23
N CYS A 46 0.46 0.49 0.59
CA CYS A 46 0.26 1.83 0.03
C CYS A 46 -1.20 2.25 -0.17
N PHE A 47 -1.43 3.51 -0.52
CA PHE A 47 -2.76 4.00 -0.92
C PHE A 47 -2.83 4.22 -2.44
N ASN A 48 -1.99 5.10 -2.99
CA ASN A 48 -1.85 5.37 -4.42
C ASN A 48 -0.47 5.94 -4.82
N PRO A 49 0.62 5.15 -4.80
CA PRO A 49 1.93 5.61 -5.26
C PRO A 49 2.11 5.46 -6.78
N PHE A 50 1.15 4.87 -7.49
CA PHE A 50 1.32 4.37 -8.86
C PHE A 50 1.52 5.45 -9.93
N ASP A 51 1.24 6.73 -9.62
CA ASP A 51 1.57 7.87 -10.49
C ASP A 51 3.08 8.17 -10.51
N LYS A 52 3.78 7.85 -9.41
CA LYS A 52 5.23 8.12 -9.24
C LYS A 52 6.07 6.84 -9.22
N LEU A 53 5.45 5.70 -8.92
CA LEU A 53 6.07 4.39 -8.84
C LEU A 53 5.65 3.55 -10.03
N ASP A 54 6.61 3.21 -10.89
CA ASP A 54 6.41 2.15 -11.87
C ASP A 54 6.69 0.80 -11.23
N VAL A 55 5.64 -0.02 -11.09
CA VAL A 55 5.72 -1.39 -10.54
C VAL A 55 6.72 -2.26 -11.33
N ALA A 56 6.94 -1.97 -12.62
CA ALA A 56 7.94 -2.66 -13.43
C ALA A 56 9.38 -2.54 -12.89
N LYS A 57 9.68 -1.51 -12.07
CA LYS A 57 10.98 -1.30 -11.43
C LYS A 57 11.18 -2.12 -10.15
N LEU A 58 10.19 -2.92 -9.75
CA LEU A 58 10.23 -3.75 -8.54
C LEU A 58 10.23 -5.23 -8.94
N PRO A 59 11.33 -5.78 -9.48
CA PRO A 59 11.38 -7.14 -10.03
C PRO A 59 11.09 -8.25 -9.01
N ASN A 60 11.29 -7.98 -7.71
CA ASN A 60 11.08 -8.96 -6.63
C ASN A 60 9.69 -8.85 -5.98
N LEU A 61 8.88 -7.86 -6.38
CA LEU A 61 7.60 -7.60 -5.74
C LEU A 61 6.66 -8.78 -5.97
N LYS A 62 6.11 -9.30 -4.87
CA LYS A 62 5.18 -10.44 -4.88
C LYS A 62 3.79 -10.06 -4.38
N TRP A 63 3.71 -9.01 -3.55
CA TRP A 63 2.48 -8.65 -2.86
C TRP A 63 2.29 -7.14 -2.72
N ILE A 64 1.09 -6.65 -3.03
CA ILE A 64 0.66 -5.28 -2.79
C ILE A 64 -0.56 -5.31 -1.87
N GLN A 65 -0.48 -4.59 -0.76
CA GLN A 65 -1.60 -4.32 0.14
C GLN A 65 -2.04 -2.86 0.00
N LEU A 66 -3.27 -2.65 -0.46
CA LEU A 66 -3.87 -1.32 -0.46
C LEU A 66 -4.51 -0.99 0.89
N LEU A 67 -4.32 0.23 1.33
CA LEU A 67 -5.05 0.82 2.47
C LEU A 67 -6.47 1.23 2.07
N SER A 68 -6.72 1.40 0.78
CA SER A 68 -8.03 1.72 0.21
C SER A 68 -8.88 0.47 -0.05
N ALA A 69 -10.20 0.66 -0.17
CA ALA A 69 -11.11 -0.38 -0.64
C ALA A 69 -11.16 -0.47 -2.18
N GLY A 70 -10.94 0.66 -2.87
CA GLY A 70 -10.90 0.72 -4.33
C GLY A 70 -9.53 0.29 -4.90
N ILE A 71 -9.54 -0.29 -6.10
CA ILE A 71 -8.33 -0.75 -6.80
C ILE A 71 -8.08 0.00 -8.11
N ASN A 72 -8.90 1.00 -8.45
CA ASN A 72 -8.91 1.67 -9.75
C ASN A 72 -7.57 2.34 -10.09
N GLN A 73 -6.81 2.73 -9.07
CA GLN A 73 -5.53 3.38 -9.19
C GLN A 73 -4.36 2.41 -9.49
N VAL A 74 -4.59 1.10 -9.35
CA VAL A 74 -3.53 0.10 -9.53
C VAL A 74 -3.35 -0.20 -11.03
N PRO A 75 -2.11 -0.27 -11.54
CA PRO A 75 -1.85 -0.68 -12.93
C PRO A 75 -2.06 -2.21 -13.08
N LEU A 76 -3.32 -2.64 -13.18
CA LEU A 76 -3.75 -4.04 -13.19
C LEU A 76 -2.99 -4.90 -14.22
N GLU A 77 -2.80 -4.40 -15.43
CA GLU A 77 -2.06 -5.13 -16.47
C GLU A 77 -0.60 -5.41 -16.07
N LYS A 78 0.07 -4.44 -15.43
CA LYS A 78 1.47 -4.62 -14.99
C LYS A 78 1.58 -5.64 -13.86
N ILE A 79 0.67 -5.57 -12.89
CA ILE A 79 0.69 -6.49 -11.74
C ILE A 79 0.33 -7.92 -12.16
N GLU A 80 -0.59 -8.09 -13.10
CA GLU A 80 -0.93 -9.40 -13.66
C GLU A 80 0.26 -10.01 -14.41
N ASN A 81 0.95 -9.21 -15.25
CA ASN A 81 2.13 -9.66 -15.99
C ASN A 81 3.29 -10.11 -15.09
N GLN A 82 3.40 -9.54 -13.88
CA GLN A 82 4.43 -9.90 -12.90
C GLN A 82 3.95 -10.95 -11.87
N ASN A 83 2.72 -11.46 -11.97
CA ASN A 83 2.10 -12.37 -11.01
C ASN A 83 2.10 -11.84 -9.57
N ILE A 84 1.85 -10.53 -9.41
CA ILE A 84 1.79 -9.88 -8.10
C ILE A 84 0.41 -10.12 -7.49
N ILE A 85 0.38 -10.55 -6.23
CA ILE A 85 -0.86 -10.66 -5.45
C ILE A 85 -1.29 -9.25 -5.02
N LEU A 86 -2.52 -8.87 -5.36
CA LEU A 86 -3.13 -7.61 -4.91
C LEU A 86 -4.20 -7.88 -3.85
N THR A 87 -4.09 -7.22 -2.70
CA THR A 87 -5.10 -7.20 -1.64
C THR A 87 -5.51 -5.77 -1.32
N ASN A 88 -6.71 -5.59 -0.75
CA ASN A 88 -7.26 -4.28 -0.43
C ASN A 88 -8.01 -4.30 0.91
N ASN A 89 -8.43 -3.12 1.37
CA ASN A 89 -9.20 -2.96 2.60
C ASN A 89 -10.72 -3.02 2.35
N ARG A 90 -11.17 -4.03 1.59
CA ARG A 90 -12.59 -4.21 1.27
C ARG A 90 -13.41 -4.35 2.57
N GLY A 91 -14.41 -3.49 2.74
CA GLY A 91 -15.31 -3.50 3.89
C GLY A 91 -14.83 -2.69 5.10
N GLY A 92 -13.57 -2.26 5.13
CA GLY A 92 -13.01 -1.47 6.25
C GLY A 92 -13.71 -0.13 6.48
N TYR A 93 -14.38 0.41 5.47
CA TYR A 93 -15.09 1.69 5.52
C TYR A 93 -16.63 1.55 5.52
N SER A 94 -17.17 0.33 5.54
CA SER A 94 -18.62 0.13 5.39
C SER A 94 -19.45 0.82 6.48
N ILE A 95 -19.02 0.70 7.75
CA ILE A 95 -19.68 1.33 8.90
C ILE A 95 -19.59 2.86 8.84
N PRO A 96 -18.39 3.49 8.77
CA PRO A 96 -18.29 4.95 8.77
C PRO A 96 -18.99 5.59 7.56
N ILE A 97 -19.00 4.93 6.40
CA ILE A 97 -19.75 5.40 5.22
C ILE A 97 -21.26 5.35 5.49
N ALA A 98 -21.76 4.29 6.11
CA ALA A 98 -23.19 4.19 6.46
C ALA A 98 -23.60 5.29 7.44
N GLU A 99 -22.80 5.52 8.49
CA GLU A 99 -23.02 6.59 9.46
C GLU A 99 -23.05 7.98 8.80
N TRP A 100 -22.05 8.27 7.97
CA TRP A 100 -21.98 9.53 7.22
C TRP A 100 -23.17 9.72 6.29
N THR A 101 -23.60 8.65 5.61
CA THR A 101 -24.72 8.67 4.68
C THR A 101 -26.02 9.01 5.42
N VAL A 102 -26.30 8.34 6.54
CA VAL A 102 -27.50 8.62 7.35
C VAL A 102 -27.48 10.05 7.87
N MET A 103 -26.33 10.52 8.38
CA MET A 103 -26.17 11.90 8.84
C MET A 103 -26.49 12.91 7.73
N LYS A 104 -25.96 12.71 6.52
CA LYS A 104 -26.17 13.61 5.38
C LYS A 104 -27.59 13.59 4.81
N ILE A 105 -28.35 12.52 5.03
CA ILE A 105 -29.76 12.46 4.68
C ILE A 105 -30.61 13.33 5.64
N LEU A 106 -30.17 13.50 6.88
CA LEU A 106 -30.91 14.21 7.93
C LEU A 106 -30.50 15.68 8.10
N GLU A 107 -29.40 16.12 7.49
CA GLU A 107 -28.95 17.52 7.41
C GLU A 107 -29.83 18.35 6.47
#